data_AF-A0A949B155-F1
#
_entry.id   AF-A0A949B155-F1
#
_cell.length_a   1.000
_cell.length_b   1.000
_cell.length_c   1.000
_cell.angle_alpha   90.00
_cell.angle_beta   90.00
_cell.angle_gamma   90.00
#
_symmetry.space_group_name_H-M   'P 1'
#
loop_
_entity.id
_entity.type
_entity.pdbx_description
1 polymer ?
#
loop_
_entity_poly.entity_id
_entity_poly.type
_entity_poly.pdbx_seq_one_letter_code
_entity_poly.pdbx_strand_id
1 'polypeptide(L)'
;MNRHTQIENIGYLKWPNLIRGTLIKRYKRFMADIKFRNGHVVTAHCPNTGSMLECSEPGRTVYLSRHNNPKRRLKYTWEMIEMPTSLVGVNTVVPNKLVKTSILAEKIQEQEIF
;
A
#
# COMPACT_ATOMS: atom_id res chain seq x y z
N MET A 1 -9.29 -22.12 -14.83
CA MET A 1 -8.26 -21.21 -14.30
C MET A 1 -6.97 -22.03 -14.20
N ASN A 2 -6.00 -21.79 -15.09
CA ASN A 2 -4.88 -22.71 -15.34
C ASN A 2 -3.84 -22.69 -14.21
N ARG A 3 -3.42 -23.89 -13.76
CA ARG A 3 -2.42 -24.09 -12.70
C ARG A 3 -1.03 -23.53 -13.04
N HIS A 4 -0.77 -23.23 -14.30
CA HIS A 4 0.53 -22.71 -14.77
C HIS A 4 0.83 -21.27 -14.34
N THR A 5 -0.18 -20.41 -14.10
CA THR A 5 0.06 -19.01 -13.68
C THR A 5 0.37 -18.84 -12.19
N GLN A 6 0.28 -19.91 -11.38
CA GLN A 6 0.58 -19.85 -9.94
C GLN A 6 2.07 -19.99 -9.62
N ILE A 7 2.89 -20.52 -10.54
CA ILE A 7 4.32 -20.81 -10.27
C ILE A 7 5.19 -19.55 -10.42
N GLU A 8 4.80 -18.59 -11.25
CA GLU A 8 5.64 -17.41 -11.57
C GLU A 8 5.70 -16.33 -10.47
N ASN A 9 4.95 -16.45 -9.38
CA ASN A 9 4.89 -15.42 -8.31
C ASN A 9 5.25 -15.94 -6.92
N ILE A 10 5.90 -17.10 -6.82
CA ILE A 10 6.29 -17.67 -5.52
C ILE A 10 7.27 -16.71 -4.81
N GLY A 11 6.84 -16.18 -3.66
CA GLY A 11 7.63 -15.27 -2.83
C GLY A 11 7.48 -13.78 -3.12
N TYR A 12 6.52 -13.37 -3.98
CA TYR A 12 6.25 -11.95 -4.26
C TYR A 12 4.77 -11.61 -4.09
N LEU A 13 4.49 -10.36 -3.70
CA LEU A 13 3.14 -9.82 -3.70
C LEU A 13 2.84 -9.12 -5.02
N LYS A 14 1.80 -9.58 -5.71
CA LYS A 14 1.25 -8.86 -6.85
C LYS A 14 0.45 -7.65 -6.37
N TRP A 15 0.96 -6.45 -6.64
CA TRP A 15 0.20 -5.22 -6.43
C TRP A 15 -0.86 -5.02 -7.53
N PRO A 16 -2.03 -4.46 -7.21
CA PRO A 16 -2.92 -3.92 -8.23
C PRO A 16 -2.27 -2.72 -8.92
N ASN A 17 -2.86 -2.25 -10.01
CA ASN A 17 -2.43 -0.99 -10.63
C ASN A 17 -2.51 0.14 -9.60
N LEU A 18 -1.34 0.73 -9.32
CA LEU A 18 -1.20 1.84 -8.39
C LEU A 18 -1.33 3.16 -9.13
N ILE A 19 -2.14 4.05 -8.56
CA ILE A 19 -2.43 5.37 -9.10
C ILE A 19 -1.60 6.37 -8.32
N ARG A 20 -0.71 7.08 -9.02
CA ARG A 20 0.15 8.13 -8.45
C ARG A 20 -0.67 9.38 -8.16
N GLY A 21 -0.45 10.01 -7.01
CA GLY A 21 -1.03 11.31 -6.67
C GLY A 21 -0.16 12.07 -5.67
N THR A 22 -0.58 13.29 -5.34
CA THR A 22 0.08 14.16 -4.35
C THR A 22 -0.76 14.22 -3.09
N LEU A 23 -0.17 13.89 -1.94
CA LEU A 23 -0.84 13.99 -0.65
C LEU A 23 -1.16 15.45 -0.35
N ILE A 24 -2.44 15.76 -0.08
CA ILE A 24 -2.84 17.08 0.40
C ILE A 24 -2.79 17.09 1.92
N LYS A 25 -3.43 16.11 2.57
CA LYS A 25 -3.46 15.97 4.02
C LYS A 25 -3.94 14.58 4.44
N ARG A 26 -3.49 14.12 5.61
CA ARG A 26 -4.07 13.00 6.35
C ARG A 26 -4.82 13.53 7.57
N TYR A 27 -5.99 12.98 7.87
CA TYR A 27 -6.83 13.41 8.99
C TYR A 27 -7.72 12.27 9.50
N LYS A 28 -8.28 12.44 10.71
CA LYS A 28 -9.14 11.45 11.36
C LYS A 28 -8.56 10.02 11.38
N ARG A 29 -7.21 9.92 11.38
CA ARG A 29 -6.36 8.71 11.29
C ARG A 29 -6.50 7.89 10.00
N PHE A 30 -7.71 7.75 9.46
CA PHE A 30 -8.05 6.83 8.37
C PHE A 30 -8.43 7.50 7.06
N MET A 31 -8.33 8.82 6.97
CA MET A 31 -8.68 9.59 5.78
C MET A 31 -7.47 10.35 5.27
N ALA A 32 -7.30 10.38 3.96
CA ALA A 32 -6.31 11.22 3.31
C ALA A 32 -6.90 11.80 2.02
N ASP A 33 -6.70 13.09 1.79
CA ASP A 33 -7.06 13.71 0.51
C ASP A 33 -5.83 13.73 -0.40
N ILE A 34 -6.00 13.26 -1.63
CA ILE A 34 -4.93 13.12 -2.63
C ILE A 34 -5.37 13.81 -3.92
N LYS A 35 -4.47 14.62 -4.51
CA LYS A 35 -4.66 15.26 -5.82
C LYS A 35 -4.01 14.41 -6.91
N PHE A 36 -4.76 14.06 -7.95
CA PHE A 36 -4.22 13.43 -9.16
C PHE A 36 -3.67 14.45 -10.15
N ARG A 37 -2.91 13.96 -11.14
CA ARG A 37 -2.28 14.79 -12.18
C ARG A 37 -3.30 15.60 -12.99
N ASN A 38 -4.50 15.08 -13.19
CA ASN A 38 -5.60 15.78 -13.86
C ASN A 38 -6.30 16.83 -12.97
N GLY A 39 -5.81 17.08 -11.75
CA GLY A 39 -6.37 18.04 -10.82
C GLY A 39 -7.48 17.49 -9.92
N HIS A 40 -8.04 16.31 -10.21
CA HIS A 40 -9.10 15.73 -9.38
C HIS A 40 -8.57 15.37 -7.99
N VAL A 41 -9.36 15.69 -6.96
CA VAL A 41 -9.08 15.33 -5.58
C VAL A 41 -9.96 14.17 -5.16
N VAL A 42 -9.36 13.17 -4.52
CA VAL A 42 -10.09 12.03 -3.96
C VAL A 42 -9.75 11.88 -2.49
N THR A 43 -10.72 11.40 -1.71
CA THR A 43 -10.46 10.92 -0.35
C THR A 43 -10.18 9.42 -0.40
N ALA A 44 -9.00 9.04 0.07
CA ALA A 44 -8.56 7.65 0.22
C ALA A 44 -8.64 7.21 1.68
N HIS A 45 -8.83 5.90 1.86
CA HIS A 45 -8.62 5.27 3.15
C HIS A 45 -7.12 5.19 3.45
N CYS A 46 -6.71 5.61 4.65
CA CYS A 46 -5.38 5.39 5.20
C CYS A 46 -5.41 4.15 6.11
N PRO A 47 -4.88 2.99 5.66
CA PRO A 47 -4.90 1.74 6.41
C PRO A 47 -3.73 1.65 7.42
N ASN A 48 -3.51 2.73 8.18
CA ASN A 48 -2.46 2.82 9.19
C ASN A 48 -2.99 3.65 10.36
N THR A 49 -3.00 3.08 11.56
CA THR A 49 -3.49 3.71 12.79
C THR A 49 -2.43 4.57 13.48
N GLY A 50 -1.15 4.39 13.14
CA GLY A 50 -0.02 5.08 13.75
C GLY A 50 0.00 6.57 13.47
N SER A 51 0.89 7.30 14.16
CA SER A 51 1.02 8.76 14.01
C SER A 51 1.41 9.17 12.58
N MET A 52 2.23 8.35 11.90
CA MET A 52 2.79 8.62 10.57
C MET A 52 3.42 10.02 10.45
N LEU A 53 3.97 10.56 11.54
CA LEU A 53 4.52 11.93 11.57
C LEU A 53 5.54 12.15 10.45
N GLU A 54 6.40 11.17 10.20
CA GLU A 54 7.41 11.23 9.15
C GLU A 54 6.91 10.71 7.79
N CYS A 55 5.78 10.00 7.75
CA CYS A 55 5.26 9.34 6.54
C CYS A 55 3.91 9.92 6.08
N SER A 56 3.63 11.20 6.36
CA SER A 56 2.39 11.86 5.95
C SER A 56 2.52 13.35 5.64
N GLU A 57 3.73 13.79 5.28
CA GLU A 57 4.00 15.17 4.90
C GLU A 57 3.22 15.57 3.62
N PRO A 58 2.39 16.64 3.67
CA PRO A 58 1.73 17.19 2.49
C PRO A 58 2.70 17.52 1.35
N GLY A 59 2.23 17.40 0.11
CA GLY A 59 3.03 17.64 -1.09
C GLY A 59 3.82 16.42 -1.58
N ARG A 60 3.98 15.38 -0.74
CA ARG A 60 4.66 14.13 -1.13
C ARG A 60 3.86 13.33 -2.14
N THR A 61 4.57 12.60 -2.99
CA THR A 61 3.95 11.60 -3.86
C THR A 61 3.46 10.41 -3.06
N VAL A 62 2.25 9.96 -3.37
CA VAL A 62 1.65 8.75 -2.82
C VAL A 62 1.08 7.86 -3.92
N TYR A 63 0.91 6.58 -3.60
CA TYR A 63 0.37 5.58 -4.49
C TYR A 63 -0.90 4.97 -3.90
N LEU A 64 -1.97 4.97 -4.70
CA LEU A 64 -3.28 4.47 -4.30
C LEU A 64 -3.66 3.22 -5.08
N SER A 65 -4.26 2.24 -4.41
CA SER A 65 -5.05 1.21 -5.09
C SER A 65 -6.51 1.67 -5.23
N ARG A 66 -7.22 1.16 -6.25
CA ARG A 66 -8.66 1.43 -6.45
C ARG A 66 -9.47 0.15 -6.29
N HIS A 67 -10.59 0.27 -5.60
CA HIS A 67 -11.56 -0.81 -5.40
C HIS A 67 -12.87 -0.52 -6.13
N ASN A 68 -13.36 -1.51 -6.89
CA ASN A 68 -14.63 -1.42 -7.63
C ASN A 68 -15.86 -1.87 -6.81
N ASN A 69 -15.67 -2.35 -5.57
CA ASN A 69 -16.78 -2.80 -4.75
C ASN A 69 -17.76 -1.63 -4.48
N PRO A 70 -19.04 -1.73 -4.90
CA PRO A 70 -20.02 -0.65 -4.72
C PRO A 70 -20.28 -0.35 -3.24
N LYS A 71 -20.22 -1.37 -2.37
CA LYS A 71 -20.45 -1.22 -0.91
C LYS A 71 -19.36 -0.43 -0.18
N ARG A 72 -18.17 -0.25 -0.78
CA ARG A 72 -17.11 0.56 -0.17
C ARG A 72 -17.41 2.05 -0.28
N ARG A 73 -17.43 2.75 0.86
CA ARG A 73 -17.58 4.21 0.91
C ARG A 73 -16.40 4.94 0.27
N LEU A 74 -15.17 4.54 0.59
CA LEU A 74 -13.96 5.07 -0.02
C LEU A 74 -13.46 4.08 -1.08
N LYS A 75 -13.37 4.56 -2.33
CA LYS A 75 -12.94 3.74 -3.48
C LYS A 75 -11.43 3.57 -3.57
N TYR A 76 -10.66 4.38 -2.85
CA TYR A 76 -9.20 4.37 -2.90
C TYR A 76 -8.62 3.98 -1.54
N THR A 77 -7.49 3.28 -1.57
CA THR A 77 -6.67 2.98 -0.39
C THR A 77 -5.27 3.49 -0.63
N TRP A 78 -4.71 4.21 0.34
CA TRP A 78 -3.33 4.68 0.30
C TRP A 78 -2.38 3.54 0.65
N GLU A 79 -1.55 3.14 -0.31
CA GLU A 79 -0.67 1.97 -0.20
C GLU A 79 0.77 2.36 0.16
N MET A 80 1.31 3.40 -0.50
CA MET A 80 2.72 3.78 -0.36
C MET A 80 2.94 5.30 -0.46
N ILE A 81 4.08 5.76 0.04
CA ILE A 81 4.56 7.15 -0.06
C ILE A 81 6.02 7.17 -0.53
N GLU A 82 6.34 8.07 -1.47
CA GLU A 82 7.74 8.37 -1.83
C GLU A 82 8.38 9.20 -0.72
N MET A 83 9.38 8.62 -0.05
CA MET A 83 10.23 9.28 0.95
C MET A 83 11.58 9.66 0.32
N PRO A 84 12.40 10.52 0.96
CA PRO A 84 13.64 11.04 0.37
C PRO A 84 14.59 9.97 -0.18
N THR A 85 14.64 8.79 0.45
CA THR A 85 15.60 7.73 0.09
C THR A 85 14.93 6.44 -0.39
N SER A 86 13.61 6.32 -0.29
CA SER A 86 12.92 5.04 -0.52
C SER A 86 11.43 5.21 -0.73
N LEU A 87 10.82 4.14 -1.22
CA LEU A 87 9.37 3.97 -1.21
C LEU A 87 8.96 3.27 0.09
N VAL A 88 8.04 3.88 0.85
CA VAL A 88 7.57 3.32 2.13
C VAL A 88 6.14 2.79 1.97
N GLY A 89 5.93 1.53 2.31
CA GLY A 89 4.60 0.93 2.42
C GLY A 89 3.88 1.43 3.65
N VAL A 90 2.84 2.25 3.47
CA VAL A 90 2.03 2.77 4.58
C VAL A 90 0.95 1.79 5.01
N ASN A 91 0.55 0.87 4.12
CA ASN A 91 -0.46 -0.13 4.40
C ASN A 91 0.08 -1.27 5.26
N THR A 92 -0.20 -1.21 6.56
CA THR A 92 0.33 -2.15 7.56
C THR A 92 -0.29 -3.55 7.48
N VAL A 93 -1.28 -3.78 6.61
CA VAL A 93 -1.83 -5.13 6.36
C VAL A 93 -0.99 -5.93 5.36
N VAL A 94 -0.04 -5.29 4.68
CA VAL A 94 0.78 -5.89 3.62
C VAL A 94 1.96 -6.72 4.16
N PRO A 95 2.72 -6.28 5.18
CA PRO A 95 3.87 -7.03 5.68
C PRO A 95 3.56 -8.49 6.03
N ASN A 96 2.47 -8.77 6.74
CA ASN A 96 2.12 -10.15 7.11
C ASN A 96 1.83 -11.05 5.89
N LYS A 97 1.25 -10.47 4.82
CA LYS A 97 1.04 -11.20 3.55
C LYS A 97 2.36 -11.47 2.86
N LEU A 98 3.27 -10.51 2.89
CA LEU A 98 4.60 -10.63 2.30
C LEU A 98 5.38 -11.73 3.00
N VAL A 99 5.48 -11.68 4.33
CA VAL A 99 6.16 -12.70 5.16
C VAL A 99 5.60 -14.09 4.88
N LYS A 100 4.27 -14.26 4.92
CA LYS A 100 3.64 -15.54 4.61
C LYS A 100 4.04 -16.06 3.22
N THR A 101 4.03 -15.20 2.21
CA THR A 101 4.36 -15.58 0.83
C THR A 101 5.84 -15.94 0.70
N SER A 102 6.72 -15.23 1.40
CA SER A 102 8.16 -15.49 1.41
C SER A 102 8.53 -16.78 2.14
N ILE A 103 7.85 -17.13 3.24
CA ILE A 103 8.04 -18.42 3.93
C ILE A 103 7.63 -19.59 3.03
N LEU A 104 6.44 -19.51 2.41
CA LEU A 104 5.96 -20.55 1.48
C LEU A 104 6.84 -20.70 0.23
N ALA A 105 7.66 -19.68 -0.05
CA ALA A 105 8.62 -19.65 -1.14
C ALA A 105 10.03 -20.04 -0.73
N GLU A 106 10.24 -20.43 0.54
CA GLU A 106 11.54 -20.76 1.12
C GLU A 106 12.57 -19.61 0.98
N LYS A 107 12.10 -18.35 0.94
CA LYS A 107 12.95 -17.15 0.81
C LYS A 107 13.37 -16.55 2.15
N ILE A 108 12.81 -17.04 3.24
CA ILE A 108 13.17 -16.63 4.60
C ILE A 108 13.72 -17.87 5.29
N GLN A 109 14.99 -17.82 5.64
CA GLN A 109 15.58 -18.82 6.54
C GLN A 109 15.18 -18.44 7.96
N GLU A 110 14.70 -19.42 8.72
CA GLU A 110 14.49 -19.27 10.15
C GLU A 110 15.85 -18.97 10.80
N GLN A 111 15.90 -17.94 11.64
CA GLN A 111 17.10 -17.69 12.43
C GLN A 111 17.07 -18.64 13.62
N GLU A 112 18.15 -19.40 13.82
CA GLU A 112 18.33 -20.13 15.08
C GLU A 112 18.37 -19.09 16.21
N ILE A 113 17.43 -19.22 17.15
CA ILE A 113 17.42 -18.43 18.37
C ILE A 113 18.47 -19.09 19.28
N PHE A 114 19.58 -18.39 19.51
CA PHE A 114 20.64 -18.79 20.44
C PHE A 114 20.15 -18.72 21.90
#